data_AF-A0A934KXL2-F1
#
_entry.id   AF-A0A934KXL2-F1
#
_cell.length_a   1.000
_cell.length_b   1.000
_cell.length_c   1.000
_cell.angle_alpha   90.00
_cell.angle_beta   90.00
_cell.angle_gamma   90.00
#
_symmetry.space_group_name_H-M   'P 1'
#
loop_
_entity.id
_entity.type
_entity.pdbx_description
1 polymer ?
#
loop_
_entity_poly.entity_id
_entity_poly.type
_entity_poly.pdbx_seq_one_letter_code
_entity_poly.pdbx_strand_id
1 'polypeptide(L)'
;MPRIDFASRRANRSLATSALLNLLRRGAPRFFSLAEVVGRWVWIQFECEPALETRRQLAQLGFHWNQTRRAWQHPCGVYRDAGVAFDPRRKFGSYFAADMMLP
;
A
#
# COMPACT_ATOMS: atom_id res chain seq x y z
N MET A 1 -18.20 2.93 -15.16
CA MET A 1 -17.12 2.49 -14.23
C MET A 1 -17.70 2.34 -12.83
N PRO A 2 -17.46 1.23 -12.12
CA PRO A 2 -18.05 1.02 -10.81
C PRO A 2 -17.47 2.00 -9.78
N ARG A 3 -18.32 2.50 -8.88
CA ARG A 3 -17.94 3.33 -7.73
C ARG A 3 -17.08 2.50 -6.76
N ILE A 4 -16.25 3.17 -5.96
CA ILE A 4 -15.50 2.51 -4.89
C ILE A 4 -16.50 1.88 -3.92
N ASP A 5 -16.34 0.58 -3.67
CA ASP A 5 -17.09 -0.11 -2.63
C ASP A 5 -16.43 0.14 -1.28
N PHE A 6 -17.09 0.94 -0.43
CA PHE A 6 -16.53 1.40 0.83
C PHE A 6 -16.42 0.28 1.88
N ALA A 7 -17.30 -0.73 1.82
CA ALA A 7 -17.26 -1.88 2.72
C ALA A 7 -16.02 -2.73 2.46
N SER A 8 -15.80 -3.12 1.20
CA SER A 8 -14.61 -3.85 0.75
C SER A 8 -13.34 -3.03 0.98
N ARG A 9 -13.37 -1.72 0.72
CA ARG A 9 -12.23 -0.84 1.04
C ARG A 9 -11.88 -0.89 2.53
N ARG A 10 -12.87 -0.84 3.43
CA ARG A 10 -12.65 -0.92 4.87
C ARG A 10 -12.09 -2.29 5.27
N ALA A 11 -12.64 -3.37 4.72
CA ALA A 11 -12.12 -4.72 4.94
C ALA A 11 -10.66 -4.84 4.48
N ASN A 12 -10.34 -4.31 3.30
CA ASN A 12 -8.97 -4.31 2.77
C ASN A 12 -8.00 -3.55 3.69
N ARG A 13 -8.40 -2.38 4.23
CA ARG A 13 -7.57 -1.63 5.19
C ARG A 13 -7.23 -2.40 6.46
N SER A 14 -8.05 -3.37 6.85
CA SER A 14 -7.82 -4.23 8.02
C SER A 14 -6.90 -5.41 7.74
N LEU A 15 -6.53 -5.68 6.49
CA LEU A 15 -5.67 -6.81 6.14
C LEU A 15 -4.30 -6.68 6.79
N ALA A 16 -3.77 -7.78 7.31
CA ALA A 16 -2.35 -7.86 7.67
C ALA A 16 -1.46 -7.74 6.41
N THR A 17 -0.19 -7.36 6.58
CA THR A 17 0.76 -7.18 5.48
C THR A 17 0.81 -8.39 4.54
N SER A 18 0.96 -9.60 5.07
CA SER A 18 1.02 -10.84 4.28
C SER A 18 -0.25 -11.09 3.46
N ALA A 19 -1.43 -10.82 4.03
CA ALA A 19 -2.71 -10.96 3.36
C ALA A 19 -2.87 -9.94 2.23
N LEU A 20 -2.48 -8.68 2.46
CA LEU A 20 -2.44 -7.64 1.42
C LEU A 20 -1.49 -8.04 0.29
N LEU A 21 -0.27 -8.46 0.60
CA LEU A 21 0.71 -8.85 -0.42
C LEU A 21 0.21 -10.01 -1.28
N ASN A 22 -0.44 -11.00 -0.67
CA ASN A 22 -1.05 -12.11 -1.41
C ASN A 22 -2.23 -11.67 -2.28
N LEU A 23 -3.02 -10.70 -1.80
CA LEU A 23 -4.09 -10.07 -2.59
C LEU A 23 -3.51 -9.34 -3.81
N LEU A 24 -2.48 -8.50 -3.61
CA LEU A 24 -1.81 -7.79 -4.69
C LEU A 24 -1.20 -8.75 -5.70
N ARG A 25 -0.51 -9.80 -5.24
CA ARG A 25 0.13 -10.80 -6.11
C ARG A 25 -0.87 -11.46 -7.06
N ARG A 26 -2.05 -11.82 -6.56
CA ARG A 26 -3.08 -12.52 -7.37
C ARG A 26 -3.93 -11.58 -8.22
N GLY A 27 -4.31 -10.43 -7.69
CA GLY A 27 -5.30 -9.55 -8.31
C GLY A 27 -4.75 -8.29 -8.95
N ALA A 28 -3.52 -7.88 -8.60
CA ALA A 28 -2.91 -6.65 -9.08
C ALA A 28 -1.37 -6.74 -9.11
N PRO A 29 -0.78 -7.65 -9.92
CA PRO A 29 0.66 -7.93 -9.90
C PRO A 29 1.52 -6.68 -10.17
N ARG A 30 1.02 -5.74 -10.98
CA ARG A 30 1.69 -4.43 -11.19
C ARG A 30 1.90 -3.66 -9.89
N PHE A 31 0.94 -3.69 -8.97
CA PHE A 31 1.07 -3.04 -7.66
C PHE A 31 1.93 -3.87 -6.71
N PHE A 32 1.91 -5.20 -6.83
CA PHE A 32 2.80 -6.07 -6.07
C PHE A 32 4.28 -5.77 -6.37
N SER A 33 4.64 -5.59 -7.64
CA SER A 33 6.02 -5.24 -8.05
C SER A 33 6.49 -3.89 -7.50
N LEU A 34 5.58 -2.97 -7.21
CA LEU A 34 5.88 -1.64 -6.67
C LEU A 34 5.70 -1.55 -5.15
N ALA A 35 5.20 -2.62 -4.52
CA ALA A 35 4.87 -2.64 -3.11
C ALA A 35 6.14 -2.71 -2.28
N GLU A 36 6.40 -1.66 -1.53
CA GLU A 36 7.48 -1.57 -0.55
C GLU A 36 6.90 -1.77 0.85
N VAL A 37 7.36 -2.80 1.55
CA VAL A 37 7.03 -2.99 2.97
C VAL A 37 7.93 -2.07 3.78
N VAL A 38 7.31 -1.16 4.53
CA VAL A 38 8.00 -0.18 5.37
C VAL A 38 7.51 -0.38 6.81
N GLY A 39 8.28 -1.05 7.65
CA GLY A 39 7.86 -1.42 9.01
C GLY A 39 6.50 -2.15 9.01
N ARG A 40 5.45 -1.47 9.47
CA ARG A 40 4.08 -2.01 9.57
C ARG A 40 3.14 -1.61 8.41
N TRP A 41 3.65 -0.86 7.44
CA TRP A 41 2.88 -0.36 6.30
C TRP A 41 3.36 -0.96 5.00
N VAL A 42 2.53 -0.81 3.96
CA VAL A 42 2.94 -1.05 2.58
C VAL A 42 2.77 0.23 1.79
N TRP A 43 3.82 0.67 1.11
CA TRP A 43 3.83 1.89 0.32
C TRP A 43 3.97 1.54 -1.17
N ILE A 44 3.34 2.34 -2.02
CA ILE A 44 3.51 2.31 -3.47
C ILE A 44 3.80 3.73 -3.92
N GLN A 45 4.90 3.91 -4.64
CA GLN A 45 5.28 5.19 -5.22
C GLN A 45 5.30 5.07 -6.74
N PHE A 46 4.99 6.19 -7.41
CA PHE A 46 5.09 6.33 -8.85
C PHE A 46 6.01 7.50 -9.15
N GLU A 47 6.77 7.40 -10.24
CA GLU A 47 7.66 8.48 -10.70
C GLU A 47 6.86 9.71 -11.17
N CYS A 48 5.67 9.48 -11.73
CA CYS A 48 4.73 10.51 -12.16
C CYS A 48 3.34 10.27 -11.55
N GLU A 49 2.47 11.28 -11.57
CA GLU A 49 1.10 11.14 -11.09
C GLU A 49 0.37 10.02 -11.86
N PRO A 50 -0.12 8.97 -11.18
CA PRO A 50 -0.80 7.88 -11.86
C PRO A 50 -2.17 8.32 -12.40
N ALA A 51 -2.65 7.67 -13.45
CA ALA A 51 -3.99 7.91 -13.99
C ALA A 51 -5.09 7.75 -12.93
N LEU A 52 -6.22 8.43 -13.10
CA LEU A 52 -7.35 8.40 -12.16
C LEU A 52 -7.82 6.97 -11.86
N GLU A 53 -7.83 6.09 -12.85
CA GLU A 53 -8.20 4.68 -12.70
C GLU A 53 -7.26 3.94 -11.76
N THR A 54 -5.95 4.16 -11.90
CA THR A 54 -4.94 3.56 -11.01
C THR A 54 -5.12 4.05 -9.58
N ARG A 55 -5.38 5.35 -9.38
CA ARG A 55 -5.69 5.93 -8.07
C ARG A 55 -6.93 5.29 -7.45
N ARG A 56 -7.99 5.07 -8.25
CA ARG A 56 -9.22 4.40 -7.81
C ARG A 56 -9.00 2.93 -7.45
N GLN A 57 -8.18 2.21 -8.21
CA GLN A 57 -7.82 0.82 -7.89
C GLN A 57 -7.06 0.75 -6.56
N LEU A 58 -6.05 1.60 -6.35
CA LEU A 58 -5.32 1.70 -5.08
C LEU A 58 -6.27 2.01 -3.92
N ALA A 59 -7.16 2.97 -4.11
CA ALA A 59 -8.20 3.33 -3.18
C ALA A 59 -9.14 2.15 -2.82
N GLN A 60 -9.58 1.36 -3.80
CA GLN A 60 -10.40 0.16 -3.60
C GLN A 60 -9.65 -0.92 -2.80
N LEU A 61 -8.35 -1.06 -3.06
CA LEU A 61 -7.43 -1.96 -2.36
C LEU A 61 -7.07 -1.47 -0.94
N GLY A 62 -7.62 -0.34 -0.47
CA GLY A 62 -7.41 0.18 0.88
C GLY A 62 -6.27 1.19 1.00
N PHE A 63 -5.52 1.46 -0.06
CA PHE A 63 -4.47 2.48 -0.05
C PHE A 63 -5.07 3.90 0.01
N HIS A 64 -4.31 4.82 0.59
CA HIS A 64 -4.62 6.24 0.59
C HIS A 64 -3.37 7.06 0.30
N TRP A 65 -3.56 8.24 -0.29
CA TRP A 65 -2.45 9.14 -0.56
C TRP A 65 -1.93 9.74 0.75
N ASN A 66 -0.63 9.59 0.98
CA ASN A 66 0.10 10.29 2.03
C ASN A 66 0.95 11.39 1.39
N GLN A 67 0.52 12.65 1.53
CA GLN A 67 1.18 13.80 0.91
C GLN A 67 2.61 14.01 1.43
N THR A 68 2.84 13.86 2.73
CA THR A 68 4.17 14.03 3.35
C THR A 68 5.17 13.02 2.80
N ARG A 69 4.73 11.78 2.57
CA ARG A 69 5.59 10.70 2.05
C ARG A 69 5.60 10.60 0.52
N ARG A 70 4.72 11.37 -0.15
CA ARG A 70 4.47 11.28 -1.60
C ARG A 70 4.24 9.83 -2.06
N ALA A 71 3.51 9.06 -1.25
CA ALA A 71 3.28 7.63 -1.48
C ALA A 71 1.82 7.24 -1.24
N TRP A 72 1.37 6.22 -1.95
CA TRP A 72 0.15 5.51 -1.60
C TRP A 72 0.44 4.55 -0.47
N GLN A 73 -0.16 4.77 0.68
CA GLN A 73 0.07 4.01 1.90
C GLN A 73 -1.10 3.09 2.21
N HIS A 74 -0.80 1.84 2.57
CA HIS A 74 -1.74 0.90 3.15
C HIS A 74 -1.46 0.73 4.66
N PRO A 75 -2.49 0.90 5.53
CA PRO A 75 -2.32 0.82 6.99
C PRO A 75 -2.05 -0.60 7.50
N CYS A 76 -2.40 -1.63 6.74
CA CYS A 76 -2.24 -3.04 7.10
C CYS A 76 -2.80 -3.39 8.49
N GLY A 77 -4.01 -2.91 8.81
CA GLY A 77 -4.63 -3.05 10.13
C GLY A 77 -4.17 -2.04 11.19
N VAL A 78 -3.14 -1.23 10.90
CA VAL A 78 -2.67 -0.16 11.79
C VAL A 78 -3.46 1.12 11.53
N TYR A 79 -4.59 1.25 12.22
CA TYR A 79 -5.47 2.42 12.11
C TYR A 79 -4.98 3.64 12.89
N ARG A 80 -4.11 3.42 13.88
CA ARG A 80 -3.47 4.45 14.69
C ARG A 80 -1.98 4.34 14.51
N ASP A 81 -1.45 5.17 13.65
CA ASP A 81 -0.07 5.58 13.82
C ASP A 81 -0.07 7.09 13.83
N ALA A 82 0.23 7.64 15.01
CA ALA A 82 0.49 9.05 15.20
C ALA A 82 1.56 9.41 14.17
N GLY A 83 1.25 10.29 13.22
CA GLY A 83 2.12 10.63 12.11
C GLY A 83 3.55 10.80 12.59
N VAL A 84 4.36 9.75 12.44
CA VAL A 84 5.70 9.74 12.98
C VAL A 84 6.49 10.79 12.20
N ALA A 85 7.07 11.74 12.92
CA ALA A 85 7.76 12.88 12.30
C ALA A 85 9.01 12.44 11.50
N PHE A 86 9.56 11.26 11.81
CA PHE A 86 10.72 10.68 11.13
C PHE A 86 10.29 9.75 9.98
N ASP A 87 11.16 9.53 9.00
CA ASP A 87 10.92 8.56 7.93
C ASP A 87 10.96 7.11 8.44
N PRO A 88 9.86 6.34 8.36
CA PRO A 88 9.80 4.96 8.83
C PRO A 88 10.81 4.04 8.13
N ARG A 89 11.19 4.29 6.87
CA ARG A 89 12.24 3.53 6.18
C ARG A 89 13.58 3.65 6.89
N ARG A 90 13.89 4.85 7.42
CA ARG A 90 15.15 5.10 8.14
C ARG A 90 15.20 4.40 9.50
N LYS A 91 14.04 4.22 10.16
CA LYS A 91 13.98 3.62 11.50
C LYS A 91 13.81 2.11 11.48
N PHE A 92 12.94 1.62 10.60
CA PHE A 92 12.53 0.21 10.58
C PHE A 92 13.10 -0.56 9.37
N GLY A 93 13.79 0.13 8.47
CA GLY A 93 14.13 -0.41 7.16
C GLY A 93 12.90 -0.52 6.25
N SER A 94 13.17 -0.96 5.03
CA SER A 94 12.14 -1.36 4.07
C SER A 94 12.69 -2.37 3.09
N TYR A 95 11.78 -3.10 2.45
CA TYR A 95 12.09 -4.04 1.38
C TYR A 95 10.97 -4.04 0.35
N PHE A 96 11.29 -4.29 -0.92
CA PHE A 96 10.26 -4.52 -1.93
C PHE A 96 9.70 -5.93 -1.80
N ALA A 97 8.38 -6.06 -1.91
CA ALA A 97 7.70 -7.33 -1.82
C ALA A 97 8.17 -8.34 -2.89
N ALA A 98 8.63 -7.83 -4.04
CA ALA A 98 9.17 -8.64 -5.12
C ALA A 98 10.58 -9.21 -4.81
N ASP A 99 11.43 -8.49 -4.07
CA ASP A 99 12.79 -8.93 -3.73
C ASP A 99 12.82 -10.11 -2.75
N MET A 100 11.83 -10.19 -1.86
CA MET A 100 11.69 -11.32 -0.91
C MET A 100 11.24 -12.63 -1.59
N MET A 101 11.11 -12.65 -2.92
CA MET A 101 10.80 -13.85 -3.72
C MET A 101 11.96 -14.31 -4.60
N LEU A 102 13.18 -13.77 -4.41
CA LEU A 102 14.37 -14.38 -4.99
C LEU A 102 14.66 -15.72 -4.27
N PRO A 103 14.73 -16.86 -4.99
CA PRO A 103 15.16 -18.13 -4.42
C PRO A 103 16.62 -18.07 -3.93
#